data_AF-A0A662G9F3-F1
#
_entry.id   AF-A0A662G9F3-F1
#
_cell.length_a   1.000
_cell.length_b   1.000
_cell.length_c   1.000
_cell.angle_alpha   90.00
_cell.angle_beta   90.00
_cell.angle_gamma   90.00
#
_symmetry.space_group_name_H-M   'P 1'
#
loop_
_entity.id
_entity.type
_entity.pdbx_description
1 polymer ?
#
loop_
_entity_poly.entity_id
_entity_poly.type
_entity_poly.pdbx_seq_one_letter_code
_entity_poly.pdbx_strand_id
1 'polypeptide(L)'
;MMVLTDSGKDWLARNAGVNNCFASSGVSYKDLEGNTHTGSTTDVAAMLVVAMLVGDTTKEIVNGKSYEDFKSANEGYDLDIDDVGTVYEEQKKPYCAVVATPTPTPTITPTPTVTPTPTVT
;
A
#
# COMPACT_ATOMS: atom_id res chain seq x y z
N MET A 1 -14.48 10.85 11.97
CA MET A 1 -13.60 10.07 12.87
C MET A 1 -12.45 9.65 11.99
N MET A 2 -11.27 10.25 12.21
CA MET A 2 -10.06 10.10 11.39
C MET A 2 -9.68 8.63 11.27
N VAL A 3 -9.55 8.09 10.05
CA VAL A 3 -9.23 6.67 9.85
C VAL A 3 -8.27 6.42 8.68
N LEU A 4 -7.42 7.39 8.32
CA LEU A 4 -6.17 7.04 7.65
C LEU A 4 -5.23 6.32 8.64
N THR A 5 -5.10 5.00 8.51
CA THR A 5 -4.25 4.18 9.38
C THR A 5 -2.78 4.26 8.98
N ASP A 6 -1.87 3.77 9.83
CA ASP A 6 -0.46 3.65 9.46
C ASP A 6 -0.28 2.72 8.26
N SER A 7 -1.06 1.64 8.16
CA SER A 7 -1.08 0.74 7.00
C SER A 7 -1.57 1.45 5.73
N GLY A 8 -2.58 2.33 5.85
CA GLY A 8 -3.06 3.17 4.76
C GLY A 8 -2.00 4.17 4.28
N LYS A 9 -1.28 4.83 5.20
CA LYS A 9 -0.15 5.71 4.85
C LYS A 9 0.98 4.95 4.16
N ASP A 10 1.35 3.79 4.69
CA ASP A 10 2.34 2.89 4.09
C ASP A 10 1.96 2.52 2.66
N TRP A 11 0.68 2.22 2.43
CA TRP A 11 0.16 1.88 1.12
C TRP A 11 0.24 3.07 0.15
N LEU A 12 -0.18 4.26 0.59
CA LEU A 12 -0.12 5.48 -0.22
C LEU A 12 1.32 5.83 -0.56
N ALA A 13 2.27 5.68 0.37
CA ALA A 13 3.65 6.02 0.11
C ALA A 13 4.29 5.06 -0.91
N ARG A 14 3.94 3.76 -0.88
CA ARG A 14 4.46 2.74 -1.81
C ARG A 14 3.83 2.78 -3.19
N ASN A 15 2.52 3.03 -3.29
CA ASN A 15 1.77 2.95 -4.55
C ASN A 15 1.51 4.32 -5.18
N ALA A 16 1.31 5.35 -4.36
CA ALA A 16 0.97 6.70 -4.74
C ALA A 16 2.05 7.72 -4.32
N GLY A 17 3.29 7.26 -4.15
CA GLY A 17 4.43 8.07 -3.76
C GLY A 17 5.62 7.92 -4.71
N VAL A 18 6.71 8.62 -4.40
CA VAL A 18 7.99 8.50 -5.10
C VAL A 18 9.03 7.99 -4.11
N ASN A 19 9.76 6.93 -4.49
CA ASN A 19 10.74 6.26 -3.61
C ASN A 19 10.14 5.82 -2.26
N ASN A 20 8.91 5.31 -2.27
CA ASN A 20 8.15 4.91 -1.07
C ASN A 20 7.84 6.05 -0.10
N CYS A 21 7.82 7.30 -0.57
CA CYS A 21 7.48 8.48 0.23
C CYS A 21 6.34 9.27 -0.40
N PHE A 22 5.55 9.95 0.43
CA PHE A 22 4.60 10.94 -0.05
C PHE A 22 5.33 11.99 -0.87
N ALA A 23 4.77 12.34 -2.02
CA ALA A 23 5.44 13.15 -3.02
C ALA A 23 4.54 14.31 -3.42
N SER A 24 5.12 15.51 -3.53
CA SER A 24 4.40 16.69 -4.00
C SER A 24 4.21 16.75 -5.51
N SER A 25 4.88 15.88 -6.26
CA SER A 25 4.75 15.73 -7.70
C SER A 25 5.42 14.42 -8.17
N GLY A 26 5.22 14.05 -9.42
CA GLY A 26 5.90 12.91 -10.06
C GLY A 26 5.19 11.56 -9.88
N VAL A 27 4.00 11.55 -9.28
CA VAL A 27 3.15 10.36 -9.16
C VAL A 27 2.28 10.25 -10.40
N SER A 28 2.40 9.15 -11.15
CA SER A 28 1.52 8.85 -12.27
C SER A 28 0.26 8.14 -11.77
N TYR A 29 -0.91 8.65 -12.11
CA TYR A 29 -2.21 8.08 -11.70
C TYR A 29 -3.26 8.23 -12.80
N LYS A 30 -4.40 7.57 -12.66
CA LYS A 30 -5.54 7.63 -13.59
C LYS A 30 -6.75 8.28 -12.94
N ASP A 31 -7.51 9.05 -13.72
CA ASP A 31 -8.88 9.43 -13.37
C ASP A 31 -9.86 8.27 -13.63
N LEU A 32 -11.16 8.45 -13.34
CA LEU A 32 -12.17 7.40 -13.52
C LEU A 32 -12.54 7.17 -14.99
N GLU A 33 -12.19 8.10 -15.88
CA GLU A 33 -12.27 7.96 -17.32
C GLU A 33 -11.09 7.14 -17.89
N GLY A 34 -10.05 6.90 -17.08
CA GLY A 34 -8.86 6.13 -17.45
C GLY A 34 -7.73 6.96 -18.07
N ASN A 35 -7.85 8.28 -18.10
CA ASN A 35 -6.79 9.16 -18.57
C ASN A 35 -5.67 9.22 -17.53
N THR A 36 -4.42 9.23 -18.01
CA THR A 36 -3.25 9.30 -17.14
C THR A 36 -2.88 10.76 -16.85
N HIS A 37 -2.61 11.02 -15.58
CA HIS A 37 -2.18 12.31 -15.04
C HIS A 37 -0.86 12.15 -14.29
N THR A 38 -0.16 13.27 -14.09
CA THR A 38 0.98 13.35 -13.19
C THR A 38 0.67 14.36 -12.10
N GLY A 39 0.75 13.93 -10.85
CA GLY A 39 0.42 14.76 -9.69
C GLY A 39 1.18 14.34 -8.45
N SER A 40 0.58 14.61 -7.30
CA SER A 40 1.08 14.37 -5.96
C SER A 40 0.39 13.16 -5.30
N THR A 41 0.89 12.72 -4.16
CA THR A 41 0.20 11.71 -3.33
C THR A 41 -1.17 12.22 -2.87
N THR A 42 -1.28 13.52 -2.59
CA THR A 42 -2.56 14.16 -2.24
C THR A 42 -3.58 14.06 -3.37
N ASP A 43 -3.16 14.24 -4.62
CA ASP A 43 -4.05 14.14 -5.79
C ASP A 43 -4.61 12.72 -5.93
N VAL A 44 -3.78 11.71 -5.71
CA VAL A 44 -4.22 10.31 -5.72
C VAL A 44 -5.18 10.02 -4.56
N ALA A 45 -4.88 10.51 -3.35
CA ALA A 45 -5.78 10.39 -2.20
C ALA A 45 -7.15 11.03 -2.47
N ALA A 46 -7.18 12.23 -3.06
CA ALA A 46 -8.41 12.88 -3.49
C ALA A 46 -9.16 12.05 -4.55
N MET A 47 -8.44 11.46 -5.51
CA MET A 47 -9.02 10.62 -6.55
C MET A 47 -9.66 9.34 -5.98
N LEU A 48 -9.05 8.75 -4.94
CA LEU A 48 -9.63 7.62 -4.19
C LEU A 48 -10.94 8.02 -3.50
N VAL A 49 -11.00 9.20 -2.87
CA VAL A 49 -12.25 9.72 -2.29
C VAL A 49 -13.32 9.91 -3.38
N VAL A 50 -12.96 10.50 -4.53
CA VAL A 50 -13.90 10.67 -5.65
C VAL A 50 -14.44 9.33 -6.14
N ALA A 51 -13.58 8.32 -6.30
CA ALA A 51 -13.97 6.98 -6.71
C ALA A 51 -15.01 6.37 -5.76
N MET A 52 -14.81 6.51 -4.44
CA MET A 52 -15.77 6.09 -3.43
C MET A 52 -17.10 6.85 -3.52
N LEU A 53 -17.05 8.18 -3.66
CA LEU A 53 -18.25 9.03 -3.71
C LEU A 53 -19.13 8.74 -4.92
N VAL A 54 -18.54 8.37 -6.07
CA VAL A 54 -19.30 8.06 -7.30
C VAL A 54 -19.58 6.57 -7.47
N GLY A 55 -19.05 5.70 -6.61
CA GLY A 55 -19.28 4.26 -6.62
C GLY A 55 -18.42 3.46 -7.60
N ASP A 56 -17.39 4.05 -8.21
CA ASP A 56 -16.46 3.40 -9.14
C ASP A 56 -15.24 2.82 -8.39
N THR A 57 -15.48 2.02 -7.36
CA THR A 57 -14.46 1.61 -6.38
C THR A 57 -13.40 0.63 -6.91
N THR A 58 -13.69 -0.07 -8.00
CA THR A 58 -12.80 -1.11 -8.57
C THR A 58 -11.94 -0.62 -9.74
N LYS A 59 -12.10 0.64 -10.18
CA LYS A 59 -11.30 1.19 -11.28
C LYS A 59 -9.85 1.40 -10.82
N GLU A 60 -8.92 1.14 -11.73
CA GLU A 60 -7.51 1.43 -11.51
C GLU A 60 -7.31 2.95 -11.39
N ILE A 61 -6.70 3.37 -10.29
CA ILE A 61 -6.34 4.77 -10.01
C ILE A 61 -4.83 4.91 -9.99
N VAL A 62 -4.08 3.98 -9.39
CA VAL A 62 -2.63 4.13 -9.25
C VAL A 62 -1.92 2.79 -9.21
N ASN A 63 -0.84 2.62 -9.99
CA ASN A 63 -0.01 1.42 -9.97
C ASN A 63 -0.79 0.08 -10.08
N GLY A 64 -1.80 0.02 -10.95
CA GLY A 64 -2.66 -1.17 -11.06
C GLY A 64 -3.61 -1.39 -9.87
N LYS A 65 -3.77 -0.41 -8.98
CA LYS A 65 -4.60 -0.47 -7.77
C LYS A 65 -5.79 0.48 -7.81
N SER A 66 -6.84 0.06 -7.13
CA SER A 66 -8.15 0.71 -7.03
C SER A 66 -8.42 1.26 -5.64
N TYR A 67 -9.61 1.85 -5.45
CA TYR A 67 -10.09 2.23 -4.13
C TYR A 67 -10.25 1.04 -3.18
N GLU A 68 -10.75 -0.10 -3.66
CA GLU A 68 -10.91 -1.30 -2.81
C GLU A 68 -9.57 -1.85 -2.33
N ASP A 69 -8.53 -1.78 -3.16
CA ASP A 69 -7.17 -2.15 -2.76
C ASP A 69 -6.66 -1.25 -1.63
N PHE A 70 -6.89 0.07 -1.74
CA PHE A 70 -6.56 1.02 -0.67
C PHE A 70 -7.36 0.69 0.60
N LYS A 71 -8.69 0.56 0.50
CA LYS A 71 -9.56 0.31 1.66
C LYS A 71 -9.17 -0.96 2.40
N SER A 72 -8.84 -2.02 1.66
CA SER A 72 -8.33 -3.28 2.22
C SER A 72 -7.03 -3.07 3.01
N ALA A 73 -6.10 -2.27 2.47
CA ALA A 73 -4.86 -1.93 3.15
C ALA A 73 -5.05 -0.97 4.33
N ASN A 74 -6.08 -0.12 4.28
CA ASN A 74 -6.48 0.80 5.34
C ASN A 74 -7.41 0.13 6.37
N GLU A 75 -7.24 -1.17 6.59
CA GLU A 75 -7.97 -1.96 7.61
C GLU A 75 -9.50 -1.95 7.43
N GLY A 76 -9.97 -1.76 6.19
CA GLY A 76 -11.37 -1.68 5.86
C GLY A 76 -12.01 -0.31 6.08
N TYR A 77 -11.25 0.68 6.56
CA TYR A 77 -11.73 2.03 6.74
C TYR A 77 -11.73 2.82 5.43
N ASP A 78 -12.82 3.55 5.21
CA ASP A 78 -12.95 4.45 4.07
C ASP A 78 -12.07 5.70 4.25
N LEU A 79 -11.53 6.22 3.14
CA LEU A 79 -10.82 7.50 3.12
C LEU A 79 -11.84 8.63 2.98
N ASP A 80 -11.71 9.69 3.77
CA ASP A 80 -12.51 10.90 3.62
C ASP A 80 -11.67 12.15 3.29
N ILE A 81 -12.33 13.30 3.15
CA ILE A 81 -11.67 14.56 2.79
C ILE A 81 -10.75 15.11 3.90
N ASP A 82 -11.03 14.80 5.17
CA ASP A 82 -10.18 15.21 6.29
C ASP A 82 -8.88 14.39 6.28
N ASP A 83 -8.97 13.11 5.90
CA ASP A 83 -7.79 12.25 5.67
C ASP A 83 -6.94 12.76 4.50
N VAL A 84 -7.55 13.25 3.41
CA VAL A 84 -6.80 13.91 2.31
C VAL A 84 -6.05 15.14 2.81
N GLY A 85 -6.66 15.92 3.71
CA GLY A 85 -5.98 17.02 4.41
C GLY A 85 -4.75 16.55 5.21
N THR A 86 -4.86 15.39 5.86
CA THR A 86 -3.74 14.76 6.57
C THR A 86 -2.60 14.38 5.61
N VAL A 87 -2.93 13.74 4.47
CA VAL A 87 -1.96 13.41 3.43
C VAL A 87 -1.25 14.66 2.90
N TYR A 88 -2.00 15.76 2.70
CA TYR A 88 -1.43 17.03 2.25
C TYR A 88 -0.42 17.62 3.24
N GLU A 89 -0.71 17.57 4.55
CA GLU A 89 0.23 18.05 5.56
C GLU A 89 1.46 17.13 5.69
N GLU A 90 1.27 15.82 5.66
CA GLU A 90 2.38 14.84 5.69
C GLU A 90 3.25 14.91 4.44
N GLN A 91 2.69 15.24 3.28
CA GLN A 91 3.45 15.44 2.04
C GLN A 91 4.47 16.59 2.15
N LYS A 92 4.22 17.61 2.98
CA LYS A 92 5.18 18.73 3.19
C LYS A 92 6.41 18.31 3.98
N LYS A 93 6.32 17.23 4.75
CA LYS A 93 7.41 16.58 5.50
C LYS A 93 7.32 15.08 5.23
N PRO A 94 7.74 14.66 4.03
CA PRO A 94 7.20 13.49 3.37
C PRO A 94 7.30 12.27 4.27
N TYR A 95 6.14 11.73 4.63
CA TYR A 95 6.03 10.41 5.23
C TYR A 95 6.62 9.38 4.27
N CYS A 96 7.48 8.49 4.77
CA CYS A 96 8.08 7.42 4.00
C CYS A 96 7.76 6.09 4.65
N ALA A 97 7.21 5.17 3.86
CA ALA A 97 7.01 3.81 4.31
C ALA A 97 8.37 3.16 4.57
N VAL A 98 8.54 2.58 5.75
CA VAL A 98 9.70 1.72 6.00
C VAL A 98 9.63 0.49 5.09
N VAL A 99 10.75 0.17 4.46
CA VAL A 99 10.88 -1.10 3.75
C VAL A 99 10.92 -2.18 4.83
N ALA A 100 9.91 -3.05 4.87
CA ALA A 100 9.97 -4.23 5.72
C ALA A 100 11.19 -5.05 5.29
N THR A 101 12.23 -5.08 6.13
CA THR A 101 13.35 -6.00 5.93
C THR A 101 12.78 -7.41 5.97
N PRO A 102 13.00 -8.27 4.96
CA PRO A 102 12.46 -9.62 5.00
C PRO A 102 13.04 -10.35 6.21
N THR A 103 12.18 -10.83 7.11
CA THR A 103 12.60 -11.71 8.20
C THR A 103 13.27 -12.94 7.58
N PRO A 104 14.51 -13.30 7.95
CA PRO A 104 15.14 -14.50 7.40
C PRO A 104 14.33 -15.74 7.78
N THR A 105 13.93 -16.52 6.78
CA THR A 105 13.26 -17.81 6.98
C THR A 105 14.18 -18.75 7.77
N PRO A 106 13.73 -19.38 8.88
CA PRO A 106 14.55 -20.32 9.61
C PRO A 106 14.88 -21.52 8.70
N THR A 107 16.18 -21.81 8.55
CA THR A 107 16.66 -22.98 7.80
C THR A 107 16.31 -24.25 8.58
N ILE A 108 15.52 -25.16 8.00
CA ILE A 108 15.26 -26.47 8.59
C ILE A 108 16.58 -27.26 8.58
N THR A 109 17.08 -27.62 9.77
CA THR A 109 18.23 -28.51 9.92
C THR A 109 17.79 -29.94 9.62
N PRO A 110 18.49 -30.70 8.76
CA PRO A 110 18.13 -32.08 8.46
C PRO A 110 18.31 -32.97 9.70
N THR A 111 17.28 -33.76 10.03
CA THR A 111 17.31 -34.79 11.07
C THR A 111 18.29 -35.90 10.68
N PRO A 112 19.18 -36.38 11.57
CA PRO A 112 20.07 -37.49 11.26
C PRO A 112 19.29 -38.78 11.02
N THR A 113 19.52 -39.42 9.88
CA THR A 113 18.96 -40.74 9.56
C THR A 113 19.65 -41.81 10.40
N VAL A 114 18.87 -42.58 11.17
CA VAL A 114 19.39 -43.73 11.94
C VAL A 114 19.53 -44.92 10.98
N THR A 115 20.75 -45.42 10.80
CA THR A 115 21.01 -46.65 10.03
C THR A 115 20.57 -47.88 10.83
N PRO A 116 19.74 -48.79 10.28
CA PRO A 116 19.38 -50.02 10.98
C PRO A 116 20.60 -50.95 11.10
N THR A 117 20.83 -51.46 12.30
CA THR A 117 21.85 -52.49 12.57
C THR A 117 21.36 -53.84 12.04
N PRO A 118 22.19 -54.64 11.33
CA PRO A 118 21.76 -55.95 10.85
C PRO A 118 21.62 -56.94 12.03
N THR A 119 20.45 -57.58 12.11
CA THR A 119 20.20 -58.71 13.00
C THR A 119 20.93 -59.94 12.46
N VAL A 120 21.78 -60.56 13.29
CA VAL A 120 22.41 -61.85 13.00
C VAL A 120 21.46 -62.97 13.44
N THR A 121 21.12 -63.87 12.52
CA THR A 121 20.42 -65.13 12.80
C THR A 121 21.37 -66.29 12.54
#